data_AF-A0A5K1JTQ9-F1
#
_entry.id   AF-A0A5K1JTQ9-F1
#
_cell.length_a   1.000
_cell.length_b   1.000
_cell.length_c   1.000
_cell.angle_alpha   90.00
_cell.angle_beta   90.00
_cell.angle_gamma   90.00
#
_symmetry.space_group_name_H-M   'P 1'
#
loop_
_entity.id
_entity.type
_entity.pdbx_description
1 polymer ?
#
loop_
_entity_poly.entity_id
_entity_poly.type
_entity_poly.pdbx_seq_one_letter_code
_entity_poly.pdbx_strand_id
1 'polypeptide(L)' 'RKETKDRIDEERKHQTEACIVRIMKDRKHMTHNDLINEVTRQLASRFQPNPMNIKKRIEGLIEREYLERCEDRKSYNYLA' A
#
# COMPACT_ATOMS: atom_id res chain seq x y z
N ARG A 1 -15.16 -8.29 -22.33
CA ARG A 1 -15.58 -7.65 -21.06
C ARG A 1 -14.74 -8.11 -19.85
N LYS A 2 -14.41 -9.40 -19.72
CA LYS A 2 -13.57 -9.93 -18.62
C LYS A 2 -12.15 -9.37 -18.65
N GLU A 3 -11.51 -9.40 -19.82
CA GLU A 3 -10.15 -8.90 -20.06
C GLU A 3 -9.94 -7.42 -19.68
N THR A 4 -10.94 -6.57 -19.93
CA THR A 4 -10.89 -5.14 -19.56
C THR A 4 -10.93 -4.95 -18.05
N LYS A 5 -11.69 -5.79 -17.33
CA LYS A 5 -11.80 -5.72 -15.86
C LYS A 5 -10.51 -6.17 -15.19
N ASP A 6 -9.90 -7.24 -15.68
CA ASP A 6 -8.64 -7.75 -15.16
C ASP A 6 -7.50 -6.71 -15.32
N ARG A 7 -7.46 -6.01 -16.46
CA ARG A 7 -6.51 -4.90 -16.68
C ARG A 7 -6.69 -3.76 -15.69
N ILE A 8 -7.94 -3.37 -15.40
CA ILE A 8 -8.24 -2.31 -14.42
C ILE A 8 -7.84 -2.73 -13.01
N ASP A 9 -8.07 -3.99 -12.64
CA ASP A 9 -7.71 -4.49 -11.32
C ASP A 9 -6.18 -4.56 -11.14
N GLU A 10 -5.42 -4.95 -12.16
CA GLU A 10 -3.95 -4.87 -12.14
C GLU A 10 -3.45 -3.43 -12.02
N GLU A 11 -4.03 -2.49 -12.76
CA GLU A 11 -3.66 -1.08 -12.66
C GLU A 11 -3.88 -0.53 -11.25
N ARG A 12 -5.02 -0.86 -10.63
CA ARG A 12 -5.32 -0.48 -9.23
C ARG A 12 -4.33 -1.07 -8.24
N LYS A 13 -3.86 -2.31 -8.45
CA LYS A 13 -2.83 -2.93 -7.62
C LYS A 13 -1.53 -2.13 -7.69
N HIS A 14 -1.04 -1.83 -8.90
CA HIS A 14 0.18 -1.06 -9.10
C HIS A 14 0.07 0.36 -8.53
N GLN A 15 -1.07 1.04 -8.74
CA GLN A 15 -1.30 2.37 -8.16
C GLN A 15 -1.29 2.34 -6.63
N THR A 16 -1.82 1.28 -6.03
CA THR A 16 -1.82 1.09 -4.56
C THR A 16 -0.40 0.88 -4.03
N GLU A 17 0.38 -0.02 -4.64
CA GLU A 17 1.79 -0.25 -4.27
C GLU A 17 2.62 1.04 -4.37
N ALA A 18 2.51 1.74 -5.50
CA ALA A 18 3.22 3.00 -5.72
C ALA A 18 2.81 4.08 -4.70
N CYS A 19 1.55 4.10 -4.26
CA CYS A 19 1.07 5.00 -3.22
C CYS A 19 1.72 4.71 -1.86
N ILE A 20 1.72 3.43 -1.45
CA ILE A 20 2.33 2.98 -0.20
C ILE A 20 3.82 3.37 -0.18
N VAL A 21 4.57 3.04 -1.25
CA VAL A 21 6.00 3.33 -1.33
C VAL A 21 6.27 4.83 -1.24
N ARG A 22 5.49 5.68 -1.91
CA ARG A 22 5.66 7.14 -1.85
C ARG A 22 5.46 7.69 -0.45
N ILE A 23 4.42 7.24 0.26
CA ILE A 23 4.13 7.66 1.64
C ILE A 23 5.26 7.22 2.57
N MET A 24 5.65 5.95 2.50
CA MET A 24 6.68 5.39 3.38
C MET A 24 8.08 5.96 3.08
N LYS A 25 8.37 6.27 1.81
CA LYS A 25 9.64 6.91 1.43
C LYS A 25 9.81 8.30 2.05
N ASP A 26 8.73 9.07 2.13
CA ASP A 26 8.69 10.41 2.73
C ASP A 26 8.73 10.34 4.27
N ARG A 27 7.89 9.49 4.86
CA ARG A 27 7.68 9.43 6.31
C ARG A 27 8.73 8.58 7.05
N LYS A 28 9.36 7.64 6.36
CA LYS A 28 10.33 6.63 6.86
C LYS A 28 9.77 5.63 7.87
N HIS A 29 8.84 6.05 8.72
CA HIS A 29 8.18 5.23 9.73
C HIS A 29 6.69 5.61 9.81
N MET A 30 5.80 4.62 9.93
CA MET A 30 4.36 4.86 10.07
C MET A 30 3.64 3.67 10.71
N THR A 31 2.59 3.96 11.50
CA THR A 31 1.72 2.90 12.03
C THR A 31 0.84 2.28 10.94
N HIS A 32 0.41 1.05 11.15
CA HIS A 32 -0.43 0.31 10.20
C HIS A 32 -1.74 1.05 9.91
N ASN A 33 -2.39 1.58 10.95
CA ASN A 33 -3.66 2.28 10.81
C ASN A 33 -3.48 3.60 10.04
N ASP A 34 -2.44 4.36 10.36
CA ASP A 34 -2.15 5.62 9.68
C ASP A 34 -1.82 5.39 8.21
N LEU A 35 -1.03 4.36 7.91
CA LEU A 35 -0.67 4.01 6.53
C LEU A 35 -1.90 3.63 5.71
N ILE A 36 -2.79 2.80 6.25
CA ILE A 36 -4.04 2.43 5.56
C ILE A 36 -4.92 3.66 5.31
N ASN A 37 -5.09 4.52 6.32
CA ASN A 37 -5.90 5.72 6.21
C ASN A 37 -5.33 6.70 5.19
N GLU A 38 -4.01 6.90 5.20
CA GLU A 38 -3.28 7.76 4.28
C GLU A 38 -3.41 7.28 2.82
N VAL A 39 -3.16 5.99 2.59
CA VAL A 39 -3.29 5.37 1.25
C VAL A 39 -4.72 5.49 0.74
N THR A 40 -5.71 5.21 1.61
CA THR A 40 -7.13 5.31 1.27
C THR A 40 -7.49 6.74 0.87
N ARG A 41 -7.04 7.74 1.64
CA ARG A 41 -7.30 9.15 1.38
C ARG A 41 -6.65 9.62 0.06
N GLN A 42 -5.39 9.25 -0.20
CA GLN A 42 -4.70 9.65 -1.43
C GLN A 42 -5.30 9.01 -2.69
N LEU A 43 -5.79 7.77 -2.60
CA LEU A 43 -6.37 7.05 -3.73
C LEU A 43 -7.86 7.36 -3.96
N ALA A 44 -8.57 7.88 -2.95
CA ALA A 44 -10.01 8.19 -3.01
C ALA A 44 -10.43 9.06 -4.21
N SER A 45 -9.53 9.90 -4.72
CA SER A 45 -9.76 10.72 -5.92
C SER A 45 -9.87 9.91 -7.23
N ARG A 46 -9.30 8.70 -7.26
CA ARG A 46 -9.28 7.81 -8.43
C ARG A 46 -10.19 6.60 -8.26
N PHE A 47 -10.19 5.99 -7.08
CA PHE A 47 -11.02 4.84 -6.74
C PHE A 47 -11.08 4.65 -5.22
N GLN A 48 -12.02 3.84 -4.75
CA GLN A 48 -12.09 3.45 -3.33
C GLN A 48 -11.34 2.12 -3.12
N PRO A 49 -10.09 2.13 -2.61
CA PRO A 49 -9.38 0.90 -2.32
C PRO A 49 -10.01 0.17 -1.14
N ASN A 50 -10.17 -1.16 -1.26
CA ASN A 50 -10.55 -1.98 -0.12
C ASN A 50 -9.34 -2.09 0.84
N PRO A 51 -9.49 -1.84 2.15
CA PRO A 51 -8.42 -2.00 3.14
C PRO A 51 -7.73 -3.37 3.09
N MET A 52 -8.48 -4.43 2.77
CA MET A 52 -7.91 -5.78 2.63
C MET A 52 -6.91 -5.88 1.47
N ASN A 53 -7.14 -5.15 0.37
CA ASN A 53 -6.20 -5.10 -0.75
C ASN A 53 -4.94 -4.32 -0.37
N ILE A 54 -5.09 -3.21 0.37
CA ILE A 54 -3.94 -2.44 0.88
C ILE A 54 -3.06 -3.33 1.77
N LYS A 55 -3.65 -4.09 2.70
CA LYS A 55 -2.92 -5.04 3.54
C LYS A 55 -2.13 -6.06 2.72
N LYS A 56 -2.77 -6.69 1.72
CA LYS A 56 -2.08 -7.63 0.80
C LYS A 56 -0.93 -6.99 0.03
N ARG A 57 -0.98 -5.69 -0.25
CA ARG A 57 0.11 -4.96 -0.91
C ARG A 57 1.24 -4.62 0.05
N ILE A 58 0.94 -4.29 1.30
CA ILE A 58 1.94 -4.08 2.34
C ILE A 58 2.76 -5.36 2.56
N GLU A 59 2.11 -6.53 2.71
CA GLU A 59 2.84 -7.80 2.88
C GLU A 59 3.75 -8.10 1.67
N GLY A 60 3.27 -7.88 0.44
CA GLY A 60 4.11 -8.04 -0.75
C GLY A 60 5.28 -7.06 -0.84
N LEU A 61 5.16 -5.86 -0.26
CA LEU A 61 6.27 -4.90 -0.15
C LEU A 61 7.26 -5.28 0.94
N ILE A 62 6.83 -6.00 1.98
CA ILE A 62 7.72 -6.59 2.99
C ILE A 62 8.50 -7.75 2.39
N GLU A 63 7.85 -8.65 1.66
CA GLU A 63 8.50 -9.78 0.97
C GLU A 63 9.56 -9.34 -0.04
N ARG A 64 9.38 -8.15 -0.63
CA ARG A 64 10.33 -7.53 -1.57
C ARG A 64 11.33 -6.58 -0.91
N GLU A 65 11.40 -6.57 0.42
CA GLU A 65 12.35 -5.77 1.21
C GLU A 65 12.23 -4.25 1.00
N TYR A 66 11.07 -3.75 0.58
CA TYR A 66 10.79 -2.30 0.55
C TYR A 66 10.38 -1.76 1.93
N LEU A 67 9.73 -2.61 2.73
CA LEU A 67 9.25 -2.29 4.06
C LEU A 67 9.68 -3.37 5.05
N GLU A 68 9.87 -2.98 6.30
CA GLU A 68 10.06 -3.89 7.42
C GLU A 68 8.99 -3.65 8.47
N ARG A 69 8.55 -4.72 9.14
CA ARG A 69 7.67 -4.61 10.30
C ARG A 69 8.50 -4.36 11.56
N CYS A 70 8.15 -3.31 12.31
CA CYS A 70 8.81 -2.99 13.57
C CYS A 70 8.56 -4.08 14.62
N GLU A 71 9.35 -4.07 15.71
CA GLU A 71 9.22 -5.03 16.82
C GLU A 71 7.82 -5.03 17.45
N ASP A 72 7.16 -3.87 17.50
CA ASP A 72 5.80 -3.69 18.01
C ASP A 72 4.72 -4.38 17.15
N ARG A 73 5.09 -4.85 15.95
CA ARG A 73 4.24 -5.39 14.88
C ARG A 73 3.10 -4.50 14.40
N LYS A 74 3.07 -3.25 14.85
CA LYS A 74 2.02 -2.25 14.60
C LYS A 74 2.49 -1.13 13.67
N SER A 75 3.79 -1.03 13.42
CA SER A 75 4.37 -0.02 12.55
C SER A 75 5.31 -0.64 11.52
N TYR A 76 5.62 0.16 10.50
CA TYR A 76 6.47 -0.21 9.39
C TYR A 76 7.60 0.80 9.24
N ASN A 77 8.77 0.31 8.82
CA ASN A 77 9.91 1.12 8.40
C ASN A 77 10.12 0.98 6.90
N TYR A 78 10.60 2.04 6.26
CA TYR A 78 11.02 2.02 4.86
C TYR A 78 12.49 1.64 4.74
N LEU A 79 12.81 0.68 3.86
CA LEU A 79 14.16 0.12 3.72
C LEU A 79 14.92 0.56 2.45
N ALA A 80 14.22 1.06 1.43
CA ALA A 80 14.80 1.37 0.11
C ALA A 80 15.18 2.84 -0.11
#